data_AF-A0A9E5NKU2-F1
#
_entry.id   AF-A0A9E5NKU2-F1
#
_cell.length_a   1.000
_cell.length_b   1.000
_cell.length_c   1.000
_cell.angle_alpha   90.00
_cell.angle_beta   90.00
_cell.angle_gamma   90.00
#
_symmetry.space_group_name_H-M   'P 1'
#
loop_
_entity.id
_entity.type
_entity.pdbx_description
1 polymer ?
#
loop_
_entity_poly.entity_id
_entity_poly.type
_entity_poly.pdbx_seq_one_letter_code
_entity_poly.pdbx_strand_id
1 'polypeptide(L)'
;YLRGGADYFVLNGTLRASPRGEVEVVKKEGRLVKPLQALDEKTWTSQETGSGLIVASRGKQGRKLAEAISPLVEDLGPRLLRLSLSKEAPHLLVNLSLADLDEESALLLLS
;
A
#
# COMPACT_ATOMS: atom_id res chain seq x y z
N TYR A 1 -20.85 -13.96 18.97
CA TYR A 1 -20.92 -14.26 17.52
C TYR A 1 -20.71 -12.97 16.76
N LEU A 2 -19.47 -12.68 16.37
CA LEU A 2 -19.15 -11.51 15.53
C LEU A 2 -19.61 -11.83 14.10
N ARG A 3 -20.62 -11.10 13.61
CA ARG A 3 -21.05 -11.19 12.22
C ARG A 3 -20.00 -10.50 11.35
N GLY A 4 -19.07 -11.27 10.78
CA GLY A 4 -18.38 -10.93 9.52
C GLY A 4 -17.63 -9.60 9.44
N GLY A 5 -16.91 -9.20 10.50
CA GLY A 5 -15.93 -8.11 10.42
C GLY A 5 -14.57 -8.67 10.05
N ALA A 6 -14.01 -8.29 8.89
CA ALA A 6 -12.65 -8.65 8.53
C ALA A 6 -11.66 -8.06 9.55
N ASP A 7 -10.64 -8.82 9.94
CA ASP A 7 -9.56 -8.33 10.79
C ASP A 7 -8.54 -7.56 9.94
N TYR A 8 -8.29 -6.30 10.27
CA TYR A 8 -7.34 -5.45 9.55
C TYR A 8 -6.65 -4.45 10.47
N PHE A 9 -5.45 -4.06 10.07
CA PHE A 9 -4.65 -3.02 10.71
C PHE A 9 -4.58 -1.81 9.78
N VAL A 10 -4.79 -0.60 10.33
CA VAL A 10 -4.67 0.66 9.60
C VAL A 10 -3.65 1.54 10.29
N LEU A 11 -2.61 1.92 9.56
CA LEU A 11 -1.68 2.96 9.94
C LEU A 11 -1.95 4.20 9.09
N ASN A 12 -2.20 5.33 9.76
CA ASN A 12 -2.35 6.63 9.12
C ASN A 12 -1.36 7.60 9.75
N GLY A 13 -0.48 8.18 8.93
CA GLY A 13 0.60 9.05 9.37
C GLY A 13 0.68 10.36 8.60
N THR A 14 0.75 11.47 9.34
CA THR A 14 1.18 12.76 8.79
C THR A 14 2.65 12.98 9.11
N LEU A 15 3.51 12.81 8.11
CA LEU A 15 4.95 12.99 8.24
C LEU A 15 5.34 14.47 8.44
N ARG A 16 6.40 14.72 9.22
CA ARG A 16 6.96 16.08 9.44
C ARG A 16 7.46 16.73 8.15
N ALA A 17 7.91 15.92 7.20
CA ALA A 17 8.29 16.35 5.86
C ALA A 17 7.45 15.58 4.84
N SER A 18 6.86 16.30 3.88
CA SER A 18 6.08 15.70 2.81
C SER A 18 6.97 14.85 1.88
N PRO A 19 6.52 13.66 1.45
CA PRO A 19 7.20 12.85 0.46
C PRO A 19 7.52 13.62 -0.84
N ARG A 20 8.68 13.37 -1.44
CA ARG A 20 9.07 14.03 -2.70
C ARG A 20 8.39 13.43 -3.94
N GLY A 21 7.85 12.22 -3.82
CA GLY A 21 7.14 11.48 -4.85
C GLY A 21 5.86 10.88 -4.29
N GLU A 22 5.00 10.41 -5.19
CA GLU A 22 3.74 9.75 -4.80
C GLU A 22 3.74 8.32 -5.32
N VAL A 23 3.28 7.41 -4.47
CA VAL A 23 3.16 5.97 -4.77
C VAL A 23 1.87 5.46 -4.14
N GLU A 24 1.15 4.65 -4.91
CA GLU A 24 -0.04 3.93 -4.48
C GLU A 24 0.16 2.45 -4.78
N VAL A 25 -0.04 1.61 -3.78
CA VAL A 25 0.00 0.15 -3.89
C VAL A 25 -1.32 -0.38 -3.40
N VAL A 26 -1.99 -1.23 -4.19
CA VAL A 26 -3.23 -1.89 -3.77
C VAL A 26 -3.28 -3.30 -4.34
N LYS A 27 -4.06 -4.19 -3.70
CA LYS A 27 -4.42 -5.46 -4.34
C LYS A 27 -5.21 -5.20 -5.61
N LYS A 28 -4.85 -5.89 -6.70
CA LYS A 28 -5.57 -5.84 -7.99
C LYS A 28 -7.03 -6.22 -7.88
N GLU A 29 -7.33 -7.14 -6.97
CA GLU A 29 -8.67 -7.61 -6.67
C GLU A 29 -9.07 -7.08 -5.29
N GLY A 30 -10.06 -6.18 -5.25
CA GLY A 30 -10.54 -5.64 -3.98
C GLY A 30 -11.27 -4.32 -4.09
N ARG A 31 -11.99 -3.98 -3.01
CA ARG A 31 -12.74 -2.71 -2.92
C ARG A 31 -11.84 -1.48 -2.93
N LEU A 32 -10.57 -1.64 -2.56
CA LEU A 32 -9.54 -0.60 -2.52
C LEU A 32 -8.84 -0.38 -3.86
N VAL A 33 -9.29 -1.01 -4.96
CA VAL A 33 -8.81 -0.73 -6.33
C VAL A 33 -9.41 0.55 -6.90
N LYS A 34 -10.59 0.97 -6.40
CA LYS A 34 -11.30 2.17 -6.86
C LYS A 34 -10.47 3.46 -6.85
N PRO A 35 -9.58 3.72 -5.86
CA PRO A 35 -8.65 4.85 -5.90
C PRO A 35 -7.71 4.82 -7.10
N LEU A 36 -7.27 3.63 -7.58
CA LEU A 36 -6.43 3.52 -8.78
C LEU A 36 -7.22 3.85 -10.06
N GLN A 37 -8.49 3.47 -10.15
CA GLN A 37 -9.35 3.78 -11.31
C GLN A 37 -9.61 5.29 -11.46
N ALA A 38 -9.44 6.06 -10.38
CA ALA A 38 -9.52 7.50 -10.39
C ALA A 38 -8.16 8.19 -10.68
N LEU A 39 -7.06 7.43 -10.79
CA LEU A 39 -5.76 7.99 -11.15
C LEU A 39 -5.73 8.28 -12.65
N ASP A 40 -5.37 9.51 -12.99
CA ASP A 40 -5.14 9.91 -14.38
C ASP A 40 -3.94 9.16 -14.97
N GLU A 41 -4.21 8.25 -15.91
CA GLU A 41 -3.22 7.43 -16.62
C GLU A 41 -2.16 8.27 -17.35
N LYS A 42 -2.43 9.55 -17.67
CA LYS A 42 -1.42 10.45 -18.26
C LYS A 42 -0.34 10.86 -17.27
N THR A 43 -0.63 10.78 -15.98
CA THR A 43 0.25 11.27 -14.93
C THR A 43 0.85 10.15 -14.07
N TRP A 44 0.21 8.98 -14.06
CA TRP A 44 0.60 7.82 -13.26
C TRP A 44 1.10 6.67 -14.14
N THR A 45 2.19 6.05 -13.72
CA THR A 45 2.69 4.80 -14.31
C THR A 45 2.47 3.67 -13.33
N SER A 46 1.86 2.56 -13.79
CA SER A 46 1.54 1.40 -12.96
C SER A 46 2.19 0.13 -13.48
N GLN A 47 2.50 -0.77 -12.56
CA GLN A 47 2.99 -2.12 -12.85
C GLN A 47 2.35 -3.12 -11.89
N GLU A 48 2.09 -4.33 -12.38
CA GLU A 48 1.62 -5.44 -11.55
C GLU A 48 2.82 -6.23 -11.03
N THR A 49 2.74 -6.63 -9.76
CA THR A 49 3.73 -7.49 -9.11
C THR A 49 3.31 -8.96 -9.23
N GLY A 50 4.27 -9.89 -9.04
CA GLY A 50 3.97 -11.32 -9.03
C GLY A 50 2.99 -11.76 -7.92
N SER A 51 2.80 -10.94 -6.89
CA SER A 51 1.88 -11.18 -5.77
C SER A 51 0.47 -10.60 -5.98
N GLY A 52 0.15 -10.10 -7.18
CA GLY A 52 -1.17 -9.54 -7.50
C GLY A 52 -1.43 -8.15 -6.92
N LEU A 53 -0.37 -7.43 -6.52
CA LEU A 53 -0.44 -6.01 -6.19
C LEU A 53 -0.18 -5.16 -7.44
N ILE A 54 -0.89 -4.03 -7.54
CA ILE A 54 -0.59 -2.98 -8.50
C ILE A 54 0.19 -1.89 -7.77
N VAL A 55 1.37 -1.55 -8.28
CA VAL A 55 2.19 -0.44 -7.82
C VAL A 55 2.08 0.69 -8.85
N ALA A 56 1.39 1.77 -8.49
CA ALA A 56 1.28 2.99 -9.27
C ALA A 56 2.19 4.07 -8.69
N SER A 57 2.86 4.83 -9.55
CA SER A 57 3.75 5.91 -9.14
C SER A 57 3.63 7.13 -10.04
N ARG A 58 3.86 8.31 -9.47
CA ARG A 58 3.73 9.59 -10.18
C ARG A 58 5.08 10.23 -10.47
N GLY A 59 5.39 10.41 -11.76
CA GLY A 59 6.61 11.09 -12.22
C GLY A 59 7.93 10.38 -11.82
N LYS A 60 9.06 11.09 -11.94
CA LYS A 60 10.40 10.52 -11.70
C LYS A 60 10.65 10.20 -10.22
N GLN A 61 10.19 11.05 -9.30
CA GLN A 61 10.38 10.82 -7.87
C GLN A 61 9.47 9.72 -7.33
N GLY A 62 8.23 9.60 -7.85
CA GLY A 62 7.36 8.48 -7.52
C GLY A 62 7.99 7.15 -7.92
N ARG A 63 8.57 7.04 -9.12
CA ARG A 63 9.25 5.81 -9.56
C ARG A 63 10.42 5.42 -8.66
N LYS A 64 11.29 6.37 -8.30
CA LYS A 64 12.36 6.12 -7.33
C LYS A 64 11.84 5.67 -5.97
N LEU A 65 10.73 6.24 -5.53
CA LEU A 65 10.10 5.85 -4.28
C LEU A 65 9.50 4.44 -4.37
N ALA A 66 8.85 4.09 -5.49
CA ALA A 66 8.32 2.76 -5.75
C ALA A 66 9.42 1.69 -5.73
N GLU A 67 10.56 1.98 -6.36
CA GLU A 67 11.76 1.12 -6.30
C GLU A 67 12.26 0.97 -4.84
N ALA A 68 12.34 2.07 -4.10
CA ALA A 68 12.83 2.06 -2.73
C ALA A 68 11.93 1.27 -1.75
N ILE A 69 10.61 1.25 -1.98
CA ILE A 69 9.67 0.51 -1.13
C ILE A 69 9.37 -0.91 -1.64
N SER A 70 9.88 -1.32 -2.80
CA SER A 70 9.62 -2.65 -3.38
C SER A 70 9.89 -3.79 -2.40
N PRO A 71 11.02 -3.81 -1.64
CA PRO A 71 11.28 -4.90 -0.69
C PRO A 71 10.20 -5.00 0.40
N LEU A 72 9.71 -3.86 0.90
CA LEU A 72 8.64 -3.83 1.90
C LEU A 72 7.30 -4.30 1.31
N VAL A 73 7.02 -3.93 0.05
CA VAL A 73 5.80 -4.34 -0.65
C VAL A 73 5.81 -5.86 -0.91
N GLU A 74 6.97 -6.43 -1.22
CA GLU A 74 7.15 -7.87 -1.40
C GLU A 74 6.96 -8.62 -0.08
N ASP A 75 7.60 -8.16 1.00
CA ASP A 75 7.53 -8.77 2.33
C ASP A 75 6.10 -8.74 2.90
N LEU A 76 5.41 -7.60 2.80
CA LEU A 76 4.03 -7.45 3.25
C LEU A 76 3.01 -8.00 2.26
N GLY A 77 3.42 -8.41 1.06
CA GLY A 77 2.55 -8.64 -0.10
C GLY A 77 1.29 -9.47 0.15
N PRO A 78 1.38 -10.64 0.81
CA PRO A 78 0.21 -11.48 1.12
C PRO A 78 -0.86 -10.75 1.94
N ARG A 79 -0.43 -9.86 2.84
CA ARG A 79 -1.28 -9.15 3.81
C ARG A 79 -1.60 -7.72 3.37
N LEU A 80 -0.80 -7.12 2.49
CA LEU A 80 -0.95 -5.73 2.09
C LEU A 80 -2.24 -5.53 1.29
N LEU A 81 -3.16 -4.72 1.83
CA LEU A 81 -4.38 -4.32 1.14
C LEU A 81 -4.20 -2.99 0.40
N ARG A 82 -3.50 -2.05 1.04
CA ARG A 82 -3.19 -0.73 0.50
C ARG A 82 -1.94 -0.14 1.15
N LEU A 83 -1.08 0.50 0.36
CA LEU A 83 -0.07 1.45 0.81
C LEU A 83 -0.20 2.72 -0.03
N SER A 84 -0.27 3.87 0.61
CA SER A 84 -0.31 5.17 -0.05
C SER A 84 0.78 6.05 0.54
N LEU A 85 1.60 6.63 -0.32
CA LEU A 85 2.48 7.74 -0.01
C LEU A 85 2.08 8.92 -0.89
N SER A 86 1.54 9.97 -0.27
CA SER A 86 1.11 11.18 -0.96
C SER A 86 1.86 12.40 -0.45
N LYS A 87 1.93 13.43 -1.29
CA LYS A 87 2.40 14.75 -0.91
C LYS A 87 1.44 15.47 0.02
N GLU A 88 0.16 15.12 -0.04
CA GLU A 88 -0.90 15.70 0.75
C GLU A 88 -1.13 14.87 2.01
N ALA A 89 -1.54 15.53 3.10
CA ALA A 89 -1.88 14.83 4.33
C ALA A 89 -3.24 14.09 4.16
N PRO A 90 -3.37 12.85 4.64
CA PRO A 90 -2.33 12.05 5.30
C PRO A 90 -1.25 11.54 4.34
N HIS A 91 0.01 11.78 4.71
CA HIS A 91 1.16 11.48 3.86
C HIS A 91 1.40 9.97 3.70
N LEU A 92 1.05 9.18 4.71
CA LEU A 92 1.20 7.72 4.74
C LEU A 92 -0.13 7.08 5.13
N LEU A 93 -0.59 6.13 4.31
CA LEU A 93 -1.65 5.20 4.65
C LEU A 93 -1.17 3.77 4.41
N VAL A 94 -1.34 2.88 5.38
CA VAL A 94 -1.10 1.45 5.21
C VAL A 94 -2.30 0.68 5.77
N ASN A 95 -2.88 -0.18 4.95
CA ASN A 95 -3.93 -1.11 5.36
C ASN A 95 -3.42 -2.54 5.16
N LEU A 96 -3.42 -3.33 6.22
CA LEU A 96 -3.02 -4.74 6.20
C LEU A 96 -4.19 -5.63 6.62
N SER A 97 -4.32 -6.79 5.98
CA SER A 97 -5.17 -7.88 6.44
C SER A 97 -4.50 -8.60 7.58
N LEU A 98 -5.22 -8.78 8.69
CA LEU A 98 -4.81 -9.61 9.82
C LEU A 98 -5.43 -11.00 9.77
N ALA A 99 -6.25 -11.29 8.75
CA ALA A 99 -6.71 -12.65 8.49
C ALA A 99 -5.51 -13.61 8.38
N ASP A 100 -5.64 -14.79 8.98
CA ASP A 100 -4.62 -15.83 9.00
C ASP A 100 -3.25 -15.35 9.53
N LEU A 101 -3.23 -14.36 10.45
CA LEU A 101 -2.01 -13.94 11.14
C LEU A 101 -1.62 -15.01 12.17
N ASP A 102 -0.56 -15.74 11.89
CA ASP A 102 0.10 -16.63 12.84
C ASP A 102 1.19 -15.89 13.64
N GLU A 103 1.75 -16.57 14.63
CA GLU A 103 2.74 -15.99 15.56
C GLU A 103 4.01 -15.51 14.83
N GLU A 104 4.48 -16.27 13.83
CA GLU A 104 5.64 -15.92 13.01
C GLU A 104 5.39 -14.66 12.17
N SER A 105 4.23 -14.57 11.53
CA SER A 105 3.82 -13.37 10.77
C SER A 105 3.58 -12.16 11.67
N ALA A 106 3.11 -12.37 12.91
CA ALA A 106 2.88 -11.30 13.87
C ALA A 106 4.20 -10.66 14.33
N LEU A 107 5.26 -11.47 14.51
CA LEU A 107 6.58 -10.97 14.88
C LEU A 107 7.18 -10.08 13.79
N LEU A 108 7.03 -10.43 12.51
CA LEU A 108 7.47 -9.61 11.37
C LEU A 108 6.79 -8.23 11.32
N LEU A 109 5.53 -8.12 11.75
CA LEU A 109 4.82 -6.83 11.80
C LEU A 109 5.28 -5.94 12.96
N LEU A 110 5.92 -6.51 13.98
CA LEU A 110 6.26 -5.84 15.24
C LEU A 110 7.78 -5.61 15.42
N SER A 111 8.61 -6.21 14.56
CA SER A 111 10.08 -6.05 14.53
C SER A 111 10.52 -4.85 13.71
#